data_AF-A0A7C5ZHD9-F1
#
_entry.id   AF-A0A7C5ZHD9-F1
#
_cell.length_a   1.000
_cell.length_b   1.000
_cell.length_c   1.000
_cell.angle_alpha   90.00
_cell.angle_beta   90.00
_cell.angle_gamma   90.00
#
_symmetry.space_group_name_H-M   'P 1'
#
loop_
_entity.id
_entity.type
_entity.pdbx_description
1 polymer ?
#
loop_
_entity_poly.entity_id
_entity_poly.type
_entity_poly.pdbx_seq_one_letter_code
_entity_poly.pdbx_strand_id
1 'polypeptide(L)'
;MPVGERIRAVVHAGPQVAILHGDLADQGQQHRRGVVGDDVGGACKYTPTGTRGFGPARGMRYGATDLNDCPRRADRQTLVMLQIEHVDALSCAQAILDTPGVDGICVGPCDLSASLGRLGRTDDSELLGQIQRVLRAARGAGKLAGIACGSDPAAVARWLAAGAQWLAIGADVSSLFVHSRELLGAVRPLLSC
;
A
#
# COMPACT_ATOMS: atom_id res chain seq x y z
N MET A 1 21.29 14.70 17.24
CA MET A 1 21.84 14.32 15.93
C MET A 1 22.66 13.04 16.07
N PRO A 2 22.68 12.11 15.09
CA PRO A 2 21.94 12.05 13.81
C PRO A 2 20.72 11.10 13.94
N VAL A 3 19.49 11.46 13.53
CA VAL A 3 18.90 11.33 12.17
C VAL A 3 19.56 10.28 11.29
N GLY A 4 18.99 9.09 11.23
CA GLY A 4 19.27 8.16 10.14
C GLY A 4 19.04 6.70 10.46
N GLU A 5 17.80 6.22 10.31
CA GLU A 5 17.56 4.87 9.77
C GLU A 5 16.50 4.94 8.68
N ARG A 6 16.88 4.43 7.51
CA ARG A 6 16.28 4.70 6.20
C ARG A 6 15.10 3.78 5.93
N ILE A 7 14.13 4.27 5.16
CA ILE A 7 13.07 3.48 4.51
C ILE A 7 13.73 2.31 3.75
N ARG A 8 13.37 1.06 4.10
CA ARG A 8 14.00 -0.15 3.56
C ARG A 8 13.28 -0.79 2.36
N ALA A 9 12.06 -0.39 2.00
CA ALA A 9 11.44 -0.87 0.77
C ALA A 9 10.37 0.07 0.20
N VAL A 10 10.63 0.63 -0.98
CA VAL A 10 9.60 1.14 -1.90
C VAL A 10 9.27 -0.01 -2.84
N VAL A 11 8.19 -0.76 -2.56
CA VAL A 11 7.89 -2.00 -3.31
C VAL A 11 7.28 -1.69 -4.68
N HIS A 12 6.69 -0.50 -4.85
CA HIS A 12 6.27 -0.04 -6.17
C HIS A 12 6.27 1.49 -6.25
N ALA A 13 7.19 2.06 -7.03
CA ALA A 13 7.13 3.43 -7.51
C ALA A 13 6.74 3.40 -8.99
N GLY A 14 5.45 3.17 -9.26
CA GLY A 14 4.88 3.56 -10.54
C GLY A 14 4.93 5.10 -10.68
N PRO A 15 4.68 5.67 -11.87
CA PRO A 15 4.77 7.13 -12.09
C PRO A 15 3.80 7.98 -11.25
N GLN A 16 2.94 7.37 -10.43
CA GLN A 16 1.81 8.03 -9.75
C GLN A 16 1.57 7.58 -8.29
N VAL A 17 2.05 6.42 -7.86
CA VAL A 17 1.83 5.91 -6.49
C VAL A 17 3.09 5.23 -5.99
N ALA A 18 3.54 5.63 -4.79
CA ALA A 18 4.52 4.92 -3.98
C ALA A 18 3.79 4.20 -2.84
N ILE A 19 3.75 2.87 -2.88
CA ILE A 19 3.32 2.06 -1.73
C ILE A 19 4.58 1.64 -0.97
N LEU A 20 4.63 2.03 0.29
CA LEU A 20 5.79 1.83 1.14
C LEU A 20 5.45 0.80 2.22
N HIS A 21 6.30 -0.21 2.31
CA HIS A 21 6.24 -1.22 3.35
C HIS A 21 7.23 -0.86 4.45
N GLY A 22 6.75 -0.87 5.69
CA GLY A 22 7.60 -0.75 6.87
C GLY A 22 7.99 -2.14 7.34
N ASP A 23 9.24 -2.55 7.10
CA ASP A 23 9.78 -3.75 7.73
C ASP A 23 10.02 -3.46 9.22
N LEU A 24 9.22 -4.06 10.11
CA LEU A 24 9.31 -3.89 11.56
C LEU A 24 10.21 -4.94 12.24
N ALA A 25 10.85 -5.82 11.48
CA ALA A 25 11.61 -6.96 12.01
C ALA A 25 13.13 -6.81 11.84
N ASP A 26 13.82 -6.86 12.99
CA ASP A 26 15.24 -7.18 13.23
C ASP A 26 16.28 -6.04 13.02
N GLN A 27 17.06 -5.56 14.01
CA GLN A 27 17.59 -6.17 15.24
C GLN A 27 17.77 -5.16 16.39
N GLY A 28 17.74 -5.65 17.64
CA GLY A 28 18.42 -5.03 18.78
C GLY A 28 17.50 -4.36 19.81
N GLN A 29 17.42 -4.97 20.99
CA GLN A 29 16.79 -4.42 22.20
C GLN A 29 17.28 -2.98 22.48
N GLN A 30 16.51 -1.96 22.08
CA GLN A 30 16.34 -0.68 22.81
C GLN A 30 15.40 0.36 22.15
N HIS A 31 14.90 0.20 20.93
CA HIS A 31 13.99 1.18 20.29
C HIS A 31 12.68 0.55 19.81
N ARG A 32 11.78 0.21 20.74
CA ARG A 32 10.40 -0.25 20.45
C ARG A 32 9.46 0.89 20.01
N ARG A 33 9.80 1.62 18.96
CA ARG A 33 8.89 2.55 18.25
C ARG A 33 9.28 2.62 16.77
N GLY A 34 8.94 1.59 16.00
CA GLY A 34 9.01 1.65 14.54
C GLY A 34 7.86 2.51 14.00
N VAL A 35 7.98 3.82 14.19
CA VAL A 35 7.20 4.80 13.43
C VAL A 35 7.83 4.85 12.04
N VAL A 36 7.01 4.83 10.99
CA VAL A 36 7.44 5.13 9.62
C VAL A 36 8.38 6.34 9.68
N GLY A 37 9.62 6.21 9.19
CA GLY A 37 10.64 7.24 9.37
C GLY A 37 10.10 8.63 9.02
N ASP A 38 10.41 9.62 9.87
CA ASP A 38 9.75 10.94 9.94
C ASP A 38 9.64 11.72 8.61
N ASP A 39 10.32 11.30 7.54
CA ASP A 39 10.36 11.98 6.24
C ASP A 39 9.97 11.10 5.04
N VAL A 40 9.08 10.12 5.25
CA VAL A 40 8.61 9.26 4.16
C VAL A 40 7.98 10.04 2.99
N GLY A 41 7.26 11.11 3.31
CA GLY A 41 6.72 12.04 2.33
C GLY A 41 7.82 12.77 1.56
N GLY A 42 8.80 13.36 2.25
CA GLY A 42 9.86 14.13 1.61
C GLY A 42 10.81 13.27 0.77
N ALA A 43 11.04 12.00 1.13
CA ALA A 43 11.81 11.08 0.30
C ALA A 43 11.22 10.89 -1.12
N CYS A 44 9.91 11.12 -1.28
CA CYS A 44 9.19 10.98 -2.55
C CYS A 44 9.11 12.29 -3.36
N LYS A 45 9.49 13.43 -2.77
CA LYS A 45 9.36 14.77 -3.38
C LYS A 45 10.72 15.38 -3.70
N TYR A 46 10.80 16.16 -4.78
CA TYR A 46 12.02 16.86 -5.15
C TYR A 46 12.30 18.07 -4.26
N THR A 47 13.55 18.54 -4.25
CA THR A 47 13.94 19.79 -3.59
C THR A 47 13.16 20.98 -4.21
N PRO A 48 12.64 21.93 -3.40
CA PRO A 48 12.85 22.11 -1.97
C PRO A 48 11.84 21.41 -1.05
N THR A 49 10.81 20.74 -1.60
CA THR A 49 9.76 20.10 -0.81
C THR A 49 10.23 18.81 -0.13
N GLY A 50 11.24 18.15 -0.69
CA GLY A 50 11.80 16.92 -0.15
C GLY A 50 13.24 16.66 -0.58
N THR A 51 13.62 15.38 -0.52
CA THR A 51 15.01 14.91 -0.63
C THR A 51 15.22 13.95 -1.81
N ARG A 52 14.24 13.80 -2.70
CA ARG A 52 14.33 12.93 -3.89
C ARG A 52 15.46 13.39 -4.82
N GLY A 53 16.38 12.47 -5.13
CA GLY A 53 17.45 12.70 -6.09
C GLY A 53 16.95 12.90 -7.52
N PHE A 54 17.60 13.81 -8.26
CA PHE A 54 17.22 14.18 -9.62
C PHE A 54 18.00 13.40 -10.69
N GLY A 55 17.37 12.37 -11.25
CA GLY A 55 17.79 11.68 -12.47
C GLY A 55 16.63 11.03 -13.25
N PRO A 56 15.49 11.73 -13.48
CA PRO A 56 14.29 11.10 -14.04
C PRO A 56 14.39 10.83 -15.55
N ALA A 57 15.04 9.75 -15.99
CA ALA A 57 15.06 9.36 -17.40
C ALA A 57 13.65 9.02 -17.92
N ARG A 58 13.08 7.90 -17.44
CA ARG A 58 11.70 7.51 -17.77
C ARG A 58 10.68 8.52 -17.25
N GLY A 59 10.92 9.12 -16.08
CA GLY A 59 10.04 10.12 -15.47
C GLY A 59 9.85 11.38 -16.34
N MET A 60 10.90 11.78 -17.07
CA MET A 60 10.83 12.86 -18.08
C MET A 60 10.40 12.39 -19.46
N ARG A 61 9.88 11.16 -19.60
CA ARG A 61 9.54 10.57 -20.90
C ARG A 61 10.73 10.64 -21.87
N TYR A 62 11.93 10.32 -21.38
CA TYR A 62 13.18 10.31 -22.17
C TYR A 62 13.51 11.67 -22.83
N GLY A 63 13.22 12.77 -22.14
CA GLY A 63 13.50 14.13 -22.62
C GLY A 63 12.30 14.84 -23.26
N ALA A 64 11.13 14.19 -23.36
CA ALA A 64 9.92 14.84 -23.86
C ALA A 64 9.20 15.72 -22.81
N THR A 65 9.68 15.76 -21.57
CA THR A 65 9.23 16.71 -20.52
C THR A 65 10.38 17.63 -20.16
N ASP A 66 10.10 18.93 -20.02
CA ASP A 66 11.10 19.92 -19.60
C ASP A 66 11.71 19.58 -18.22
N LEU A 67 13.00 19.89 -18.07
CA LEU A 67 13.78 19.63 -16.86
C LEU A 67 13.22 20.34 -15.63
N ASN A 68 12.68 21.55 -15.79
CA ASN A 68 12.11 22.35 -14.69
C ASN A 68 10.67 21.93 -14.36
N ASP A 69 9.93 21.44 -15.37
CA ASP A 69 8.54 21.00 -15.19
C ASP A 69 8.45 19.61 -14.56
N CYS A 70 9.42 18.73 -14.83
CA CYS A 70 9.38 17.36 -14.34
C CYS A 70 9.28 17.26 -12.81
N PRO A 71 10.10 17.98 -12.00
CA PRO A 71 9.96 17.96 -10.55
C PRO A 71 8.60 18.42 -10.08
N ARG A 72 8.12 19.56 -10.58
CA ARG A 72 6.84 20.18 -10.17
C ARG A 72 5.67 19.26 -10.47
N ARG A 73 5.69 18.63 -11.64
CA ARG A 73 4.65 17.69 -12.05
C ARG A 73 4.72 16.41 -11.23
N ALA A 74 5.90 15.85 -11.01
CA ALA A 74 6.08 14.66 -10.20
C ALA A 74 5.61 14.88 -8.75
N ASP A 75 5.97 16.01 -8.13
CA ASP A 75 5.59 16.31 -6.75
C ASP A 75 4.07 16.45 -6.58
N ARG A 76 3.38 16.99 -7.59
CA ARG A 76 1.90 17.12 -7.60
C ARG A 76 1.18 15.80 -7.90
N GLN A 77 1.79 14.90 -8.66
CA GLN A 77 1.13 13.70 -9.18
C GLN A 77 1.51 12.42 -8.42
N THR A 78 2.57 12.43 -7.63
CA THR A 78 3.01 11.28 -6.84
C THR A 78 2.21 11.20 -5.56
N LEU A 79 1.40 10.16 -5.43
CA LEU A 79 0.73 9.77 -4.19
C LEU A 79 1.68 8.94 -3.32
N VAL A 80 1.70 9.22 -2.02
CA VAL A 80 2.42 8.44 -1.01
C VAL A 80 1.41 7.71 -0.14
N MET A 81 1.39 6.39 -0.30
CA MET A 81 0.44 5.51 0.38
C MET A 81 1.19 4.56 1.31
N LEU A 82 0.79 4.49 2.58
CA LEU A 82 1.41 3.62 3.56
C LEU A 82 0.58 2.36 3.78
N GLN A 83 1.23 1.20 3.78
CA GLN A 83 0.54 -0.06 3.99
C GLN A 83 0.37 -0.35 5.49
N ILE A 84 -0.89 -0.56 5.91
CA ILE A 84 -1.26 -1.04 7.24
C ILE A 84 -1.46 -2.55 7.14
N GLU A 85 -0.44 -3.29 7.57
CA GLU A 85 -0.40 -4.75 7.47
C GLU A 85 0.16 -5.45 8.72
N HIS A 86 0.40 -4.69 9.78
CA HIS A 86 0.88 -5.21 11.06
C HIS A 86 0.04 -4.64 12.21
N VAL A 87 -0.14 -5.42 13.28
CA VAL A 87 -0.87 -5.01 14.49
C VAL A 87 -0.31 -3.72 15.11
N ASP A 88 1.01 -3.53 15.07
CA ASP A 88 1.64 -2.30 15.55
C ASP A 88 1.25 -1.09 14.69
N ALA A 89 1.19 -1.26 13.36
CA ALA A 89 0.74 -0.20 12.45
C ALA A 89 -0.73 0.17 12.69
N LEU A 90 -1.59 -0.82 13.01
CA LEU A 90 -2.97 -0.54 13.43
C LEU A 90 -3.01 0.32 14.71
N SER A 91 -2.18 -0.02 15.70
CA SER A 91 -2.13 0.74 16.97
C SER A 91 -1.62 2.18 16.80
N CYS A 92 -0.78 2.40 15.78
CA CYS A 92 -0.20 3.69 15.44
C CYS A 92 -0.91 4.41 14.28
N ALA A 93 -2.08 3.94 13.87
CA ALA A 93 -2.72 4.39 12.62
C ALA A 93 -2.92 5.91 12.54
N GLN A 94 -3.27 6.57 13.66
CA GLN A 94 -3.44 8.02 13.67
C GLN A 94 -2.11 8.76 13.40
N ALA A 95 -1.02 8.35 14.05
CA ALA A 95 0.30 8.94 13.81
C ALA A 95 0.77 8.74 12.36
N ILE A 96 0.45 7.59 11.77
CA ILE A 96 0.71 7.30 10.35
C ILE A 96 -0.07 8.26 9.45
N LEU A 97 -1.37 8.47 9.74
CA LEU A 97 -2.21 9.39 8.97
C LEU A 97 -1.77 10.85 9.11
N ASP A 98 -1.25 11.23 10.28
CA ASP A 98 -0.77 12.59 10.57
C ASP A 98 0.63 12.86 10.00
N THR A 99 1.29 11.84 9.44
CA THR A 99 2.64 11.99 8.87
C THR A 99 2.63 12.94 7.67
N PRO A 100 3.47 14.00 7.66
CA PRO A 100 3.54 14.94 6.55
C PRO A 100 3.88 14.27 5.22
N GLY A 101 3.17 14.67 4.16
CA GLY A 101 3.37 14.15 2.80
C GLY A 101 2.79 12.75 2.56
N VAL A 102 2.11 12.14 3.53
CA VAL A 102 1.31 10.91 3.33
C VAL A 102 -0.06 11.29 2.81
N ASP A 103 -0.45 10.71 1.68
CA ASP A 103 -1.74 10.96 1.02
C ASP A 103 -2.82 9.97 1.47
N GLY A 104 -2.42 8.79 1.97
CA GLY A 104 -3.34 7.81 2.51
C GLY A 104 -2.73 6.47 2.84
N ILE A 105 -3.61 5.48 2.99
CA ILE A 105 -3.25 4.12 3.38
C ILE A 105 -3.77 3.06 2.40
N CYS A 106 -3.06 1.93 2.38
CA CYS A 106 -3.53 0.65 1.89
C CYS A 106 -3.63 -0.32 3.07
N VAL A 107 -4.71 -1.07 3.22
CA VAL A 107 -4.76 -2.17 4.19
C VAL A 107 -4.43 -3.48 3.48
N GLY A 108 -3.52 -4.27 4.05
CA GLY A 108 -3.17 -5.62 3.58
C GLY A 108 -3.72 -6.70 4.51
N PRO A 109 -4.90 -7.29 4.24
CA PRO A 109 -5.56 -8.18 5.20
C PRO A 109 -4.82 -9.49 5.46
N CYS A 110 -4.12 -10.03 4.46
CA CYS A 110 -3.38 -11.29 4.60
C CYS A 110 -2.25 -11.17 5.63
N ASP A 111 -1.36 -10.21 5.44
CA ASP A 111 -0.24 -9.96 6.36
C ASP A 111 -0.74 -9.44 7.71
N LEU A 112 -1.81 -8.64 7.72
CA LEU A 112 -2.43 -8.20 8.98
C LEU A 112 -2.96 -9.38 9.79
N SER A 113 -3.64 -10.33 9.15
CA SER A 113 -4.09 -11.58 9.80
C SER A 113 -2.90 -12.39 10.33
N ALA A 114 -1.78 -12.41 9.59
CA ALA A 114 -0.56 -13.09 10.01
C ALA A 114 0.05 -12.44 11.26
N SER A 115 0.12 -11.11 11.31
CA SER A 115 0.65 -10.36 12.46
C SER A 115 -0.16 -10.55 13.75
N LEU A 116 -1.44 -10.92 13.62
CA LEU A 116 -2.33 -11.27 14.73
C LEU A 116 -2.25 -12.76 15.12
N GLY A 117 -1.35 -13.54 14.52
CA GLY A 117 -1.24 -14.99 14.73
C GLY A 117 -2.35 -15.80 14.07
N ARG A 118 -3.06 -15.22 13.08
CA ARG A 118 -4.22 -15.82 12.40
C ARG A 118 -4.00 -15.90 10.89
N LEU A 119 -2.82 -16.37 10.46
CA LEU A 119 -2.41 -16.42 9.05
C LEU A 119 -3.51 -16.98 8.14
N GLY A 120 -3.92 -16.17 7.15
CA GLY A 120 -4.90 -16.54 6.14
C GLY A 120 -6.37 -16.38 6.55
N ARG A 121 -6.66 -16.10 7.83
CA ARG A 121 -8.03 -15.90 8.34
C ARG A 121 -8.49 -14.45 8.15
N THR A 122 -8.74 -14.09 6.90
CA THR A 122 -9.10 -12.72 6.50
C THR A 122 -10.59 -12.38 6.68
N ASP A 123 -11.41 -13.36 7.03
CA ASP A 123 -12.85 -13.29 7.28
C ASP A 123 -13.21 -13.19 8.78
N ASP A 124 -12.21 -13.20 9.65
CA ASP A 124 -12.38 -13.07 11.09
C ASP A 124 -13.04 -11.74 11.48
N SER A 125 -14.11 -11.79 12.27
CA SER A 125 -14.91 -10.62 12.63
C SER A 125 -14.14 -9.51 13.35
N GLU A 126 -13.13 -9.87 14.16
CA GLU A 126 -12.29 -8.90 14.88
C GLU A 126 -11.39 -8.17 13.89
N LEU A 127 -10.73 -8.91 12.99
CA LEU A 127 -9.92 -8.35 11.92
C LEU A 127 -10.75 -7.44 11.02
N LEU A 128 -11.93 -7.90 10.58
CA LEU A 128 -12.84 -7.09 9.76
C LEU A 128 -13.22 -5.78 10.46
N GLY A 129 -13.51 -5.83 11.77
CA GLY A 129 -13.82 -4.65 12.58
C GLY A 129 -12.64 -3.67 12.69
N GLN A 130 -11.42 -4.17 12.87
CA GLN A 130 -10.20 -3.36 12.89
C GLN A 130 -9.94 -2.67 11.55
N ILE A 131 -10.06 -3.41 10.44
CA ILE A 131 -9.91 -2.89 9.08
C ILE A 131 -10.93 -1.78 8.82
N GLN A 132 -12.20 -2.00 9.15
CA GLN A 132 -13.22 -0.97 8.97
C GLN A 132 -12.92 0.30 9.79
N ARG A 133 -12.39 0.14 11.01
CA ARG A 133 -12.04 1.27 11.88
C ARG A 133 -10.92 2.10 11.27
N VAL A 134 -9.87 1.45 10.74
CA VAL A 134 -8.74 2.18 10.14
C VAL A 134 -9.10 2.85 8.81
N LEU A 135 -9.95 2.21 7.98
CA LEU A 135 -10.48 2.84 6.76
C LEU A 135 -11.29 4.10 7.08
N ARG A 136 -12.17 4.04 8.09
CA ARG A 136 -12.93 5.20 8.54
C ARG A 136 -12.06 6.29 9.14
N ALA A 137 -11.03 5.93 9.90
CA ALA A 137 -10.07 6.89 10.45
C ALA A 137 -9.33 7.64 9.34
N ALA A 138 -8.85 6.94 8.31
CA ALA A 138 -8.21 7.56 7.15
C ALA A 138 -9.15 8.55 6.45
N ARG A 139 -10.41 8.15 6.22
CA ARG A 139 -11.43 9.03 5.63
C ARG A 139 -11.69 10.26 6.50
N GLY A 140 -11.82 10.09 7.81
CA GLY A 140 -12.03 11.18 8.77
C GLY A 140 -10.87 12.17 8.80
N ALA A 141 -9.64 11.69 8.58
CA ALA A 141 -8.44 12.53 8.47
C ALA A 141 -8.27 13.20 7.09
N GLY A 142 -9.24 13.04 6.18
CA GLY A 142 -9.15 13.56 4.81
C GLY A 142 -8.12 12.85 3.93
N LYS A 143 -7.73 11.62 4.30
CA LYS A 143 -6.75 10.80 3.60
C LYS A 143 -7.42 9.73 2.73
N LEU A 144 -6.72 9.29 1.69
CA LEU A 144 -7.18 8.19 0.84
C LEU A 144 -7.18 6.88 1.63
N ALA A 145 -8.31 6.18 1.63
CA ALA A 145 -8.44 4.87 2.26
C ALA A 145 -8.53 3.79 1.16
N GLY A 146 -7.73 2.74 1.25
CA GLY A 146 -7.88 1.60 0.37
C GLY A 146 -7.40 0.28 0.95
N ILE A 147 -7.61 -0.78 0.19
CA ILE A 147 -7.47 -2.15 0.67
C ILE A 147 -7.24 -3.13 -0.48
N ALA A 148 -6.42 -4.15 -0.24
CA ALA A 148 -6.37 -5.34 -1.08
C ALA A 148 -7.47 -6.33 -0.68
N CYS A 149 -8.36 -6.69 -1.59
CA CYS A 149 -9.55 -7.48 -1.24
C CYS A 149 -9.85 -8.66 -2.17
N GLY A 150 -8.96 -8.99 -3.11
CA GLY A 150 -9.20 -10.05 -4.09
C GLY A 150 -10.37 -9.70 -5.02
N SER A 151 -11.04 -10.70 -5.57
CA SER A 151 -12.09 -10.55 -6.60
C SER A 151 -13.51 -10.89 -6.13
N ASP A 152 -13.72 -11.18 -4.84
CA ASP A 152 -15.04 -11.47 -4.29
C ASP A 152 -15.92 -10.21 -4.26
N PRO A 153 -17.08 -10.17 -4.98
CA PRO A 153 -17.98 -9.03 -4.97
C PRO A 153 -18.51 -8.66 -3.57
N ALA A 154 -18.72 -9.64 -2.68
CA ALA A 154 -19.19 -9.38 -1.33
C ALA A 154 -18.12 -8.65 -0.50
N ALA A 155 -16.86 -9.04 -0.65
CA ALA A 155 -15.73 -8.32 -0.07
C ALA A 155 -15.63 -6.88 -0.61
N VAL A 156 -15.71 -6.69 -1.93
CA VAL A 156 -15.67 -5.36 -2.56
C VAL A 156 -16.78 -4.45 -2.01
N ALA A 157 -18.02 -4.93 -1.98
CA ALA A 157 -19.16 -4.19 -1.46
C ALA A 157 -18.98 -3.80 0.02
N ARG A 158 -18.50 -4.73 0.85
CA ARG A 158 -18.21 -4.49 2.27
C ARG A 158 -17.21 -3.36 2.45
N TRP A 159 -16.14 -3.33 1.65
CA TRP A 159 -15.08 -2.33 1.81
C TRP A 159 -15.45 -0.96 1.27
N LEU A 160 -16.21 -0.90 0.17
CA LEU A 160 -16.82 0.35 -0.30
C LEU A 160 -17.73 0.95 0.79
N ALA A 161 -18.58 0.14 1.41
CA ALA A 161 -19.44 0.57 2.52
C ALA A 161 -18.63 1.02 3.75
N ALA A 162 -17.45 0.44 3.97
CA ALA A 162 -16.53 0.85 5.03
C ALA A 162 -15.74 2.14 4.73
N GLY A 163 -15.88 2.70 3.53
CA GLY A 163 -15.25 3.97 3.13
C GLY A 163 -13.97 3.80 2.32
N ALA A 164 -13.65 2.62 1.81
CA ALA A 164 -12.57 2.46 0.85
C ALA A 164 -12.86 3.27 -0.44
N GLN A 165 -11.85 4.00 -0.91
CA GLN A 165 -11.88 4.82 -2.13
C GLN A 165 -11.10 4.18 -3.28
N TRP A 166 -10.18 3.27 -2.97
CA TRP A 166 -9.45 2.49 -3.95
C TRP A 166 -9.29 1.05 -3.45
N LEU A 167 -9.39 0.09 -4.37
CA LEU A 167 -9.35 -1.32 -4.06
C LEU A 167 -8.37 -2.02 -5.00
N ALA A 168 -7.45 -2.80 -4.46
CA ALA A 168 -6.66 -3.73 -5.26
C ALA A 168 -7.47 -5.03 -5.43
N ILE A 169 -8.08 -5.16 -6.61
CA ILE A 169 -9.00 -6.25 -6.97
C ILE A 169 -8.25 -7.30 -7.79
N GLY A 170 -8.25 -8.52 -7.27
CA GLY A 170 -7.61 -9.68 -7.91
C GLY A 170 -6.10 -9.52 -8.09
N ALA A 171 -5.53 -10.43 -8.86
CA ALA A 171 -4.16 -10.35 -9.37
C ALA A 171 -4.14 -11.00 -10.75
N ASP A 172 -3.18 -10.60 -11.59
CA ASP A 172 -2.97 -11.19 -12.90
C ASP A 172 -2.70 -12.71 -12.81
N VAL A 173 -1.82 -13.12 -11.91
CA VAL A 173 -1.45 -14.52 -11.68
C VAL A 173 -2.64 -15.36 -11.23
N SER A 174 -3.48 -14.85 -10.33
CA SER A 174 -4.66 -15.57 -9.85
C SER A 174 -5.74 -15.64 -10.93
N SER A 175 -5.92 -14.58 -11.71
CA SER A 175 -6.87 -14.55 -12.82
C SER A 175 -6.48 -15.54 -13.91
N LEU A 176 -5.20 -15.57 -14.31
CA LEU A 176 -4.67 -16.53 -15.28
C LEU A 176 -4.84 -17.96 -14.78
N PHE A 177 -4.53 -18.22 -13.50
CA PHE A 177 -4.68 -19.54 -12.90
C PHE A 177 -6.14 -20.01 -12.90
N VAL A 178 -7.07 -19.19 -12.39
CA VAL A 178 -8.50 -19.50 -12.32
C VAL A 178 -9.05 -19.79 -13.72
N HIS A 179 -8.81 -18.88 -14.68
CA HIS A 179 -9.31 -19.05 -16.03
C HIS A 179 -8.70 -20.27 -16.75
N SER A 180 -7.39 -20.50 -16.58
CA SER A 180 -6.74 -21.69 -17.17
C SER A 180 -7.32 -22.99 -16.61
N ARG A 181 -7.66 -23.02 -15.31
CA ARG A 181 -8.31 -24.18 -14.69
C ARG A 181 -9.72 -24.40 -15.19
N GLU A 182 -10.50 -23.34 -15.36
CA GLU A 182 -11.85 -23.41 -15.95
C GLU A 182 -11.81 -23.97 -17.37
N LEU A 183 -10.93 -23.41 -18.22
CA LEU A 183 -10.71 -23.86 -19.60
C LEU A 183 -10.35 -25.35 -19.65
N LEU A 184 -9.33 -25.77 -18.90
CA LEU A 184 -8.90 -27.17 -18.88
C LEU A 184 -9.95 -28.09 -18.25
N GLY A 185 -10.71 -27.62 -17.28
CA GLY A 185 -11.82 -28.35 -16.67
C GLY A 185 -12.93 -28.65 -17.68
N ALA A 186 -13.23 -27.71 -18.57
CA ALA A 186 -14.23 -27.88 -19.63
C ALA A 186 -13.76 -28.83 -20.75
N VAL A 187 -12.47 -28.78 -21.12
CA VAL A 187 -11.94 -29.53 -22.26
C VAL A 187 -11.49 -30.94 -21.90
N ARG A 188 -10.87 -31.16 -20.72
CA ARG A 188 -10.28 -32.45 -20.33
C ARG A 188 -11.25 -33.65 -20.42
N PRO A 189 -12.53 -33.55 -20.02
CA PRO A 189 -13.48 -34.66 -20.15
C PRO A 189 -13.72 -35.09 -21.61
N LEU A 190 -13.62 -34.16 -22.57
CA LEU A 190 -13.81 -34.44 -24.00
C LEU A 190 -12.60 -35.17 -24.62
N LEU A 191 -11.42 -35.03 -24.03
CA LEU A 191 -10.18 -35.66 -24.49
C LEU A 191 -9.96 -37.07 -23.91
N SER A 192 -10.86 -37.54 -23.04
CA SER A 192 -10.73 -38.84 -22.38
C SER A 192 -11.45 -39.98 -23.11
N CYS A 193 -11.71 -39.80 -24.42
CA CYS A 193 -12.28 -40.82 -25.31
C CYS A 193 -11.19 -41.73 -25.89
#